data_AF-A0A0B0P9W5-F1
#
_entry.id   AF-A0A0B0P9W5-F1
#
_cell.length_a   1.000
_cell.length_b   1.000
_cell.length_c   1.000
_cell.angle_alpha   90.00
_cell.angle_beta   90.00
_cell.angle_gamma   90.00
#
_symmetry.space_group_name_H-M   'P 1'
#
loop_
_entity.id
_entity.type
_entity.pdbx_description
1 polymer ?
#
loop_
_entity_poly.entity_id
_entity_poly.type
_entity_poly.pdbx_seq_one_letter_code
_entity_poly.pdbx_strand_id
1 'polypeptide(L)'
;MGIKSFLVDPNGVLENWDEASPDPCTWSMVTCSADGQVIGLGAPSQGLSGVVAPSIGNLTNIQTVLLQDNNISGNIPSEIGKLSKLQNLDLSNNNFCGQIPTTFSHLKNLEFLRLTGNNLSGEIPASLANLTDLHLIDLSFNNLSGKIPILPAQVFNIEGNPYLYTKGTYMVDKGSLPNSSKAKLNKSGIFYVILILMVPYYYSHFWDSSFFI
;
A
#
# COMPACT_ATOMS: atom_id res chain seq x y z
N MET A 1 -10.28 18.13 10.62
CA MET A 1 -9.97 16.75 10.19
C MET A 1 -8.97 16.16 11.17
N GLY A 2 -9.42 15.35 12.14
CA GLY A 2 -8.59 14.81 13.23
C GLY A 2 -7.50 13.82 12.84
N ILE A 3 -7.06 13.78 11.57
CA ILE A 3 -5.98 12.91 11.09
C ILE A 3 -4.62 13.48 11.46
N LYS A 4 -4.41 14.78 11.26
CA LYS A 4 -3.12 15.46 11.53
C LYS A 4 -2.69 15.34 12.98
N SER A 5 -3.62 15.34 13.94
CA SER A 5 -3.29 15.28 15.38
C SER A 5 -2.61 13.98 15.83
N PHE A 6 -2.61 12.94 15.00
CA PHE A 6 -1.97 11.66 15.29
C PHE A 6 -0.63 11.48 14.56
N LEU A 7 -0.30 12.41 13.65
CA LEU A 7 0.95 12.42 12.92
C LEU A 7 1.93 13.42 13.55
N VAL A 8 3.20 13.03 13.53
CA VAL A 8 4.31 13.93 13.84
C VAL A 8 4.93 14.34 12.53
N ASP A 9 4.94 15.65 12.29
CA ASP A 9 5.38 16.27 11.03
C ASP A 9 6.63 17.12 11.26
N PRO A 10 7.84 16.53 11.16
CA PRO A 10 9.09 17.25 11.43
C PRO A 10 9.43 18.29 10.36
N ASN A 11 8.86 18.16 9.15
CA ASN A 11 9.17 19.00 8.00
C ASN A 11 8.10 20.07 7.73
N GLY A 12 7.03 20.12 8.51
CA GLY A 12 5.95 21.10 8.38
C GLY A 12 5.12 20.94 7.10
N VAL A 13 5.14 19.77 6.46
CA VAL A 13 4.46 19.56 5.16
C VAL A 13 2.95 19.53 5.29
N LEU A 14 2.45 19.28 6.51
CA LEU A 14 1.03 19.30 6.87
C LEU A 14 0.68 20.60 7.63
N GLU A 15 1.56 21.60 7.69
CA GLU A 15 1.35 22.82 8.49
C GLU A 15 0.02 23.51 8.16
N ASN A 16 -0.32 23.63 6.88
CA ASN A 16 -1.57 24.26 6.40
C ASN A 16 -2.82 23.38 6.50
N TRP A 17 -2.73 22.16 7.02
CA TRP A 17 -3.91 21.38 7.39
C TRP A 17 -4.49 21.97 8.66
N ASP A 18 -5.33 22.98 8.49
CA ASP A 18 -5.95 23.73 9.57
C ASP A 18 -7.46 23.52 9.51
N GLU A 19 -8.06 23.07 10.62
CA GLU A 19 -9.51 22.92 10.70
C GLU A 19 -10.26 24.26 10.58
N ALA A 20 -9.56 25.38 10.84
CA ALA A 20 -10.08 26.73 10.61
C ALA A 20 -9.94 27.18 9.14
N SER A 21 -9.17 26.47 8.31
CA SER A 21 -9.10 26.72 6.86
C SER A 21 -10.30 26.07 6.17
N PRO A 22 -11.17 26.84 5.49
CA PRO A 22 -12.45 26.35 5.01
C PRO A 22 -12.36 25.39 3.82
N ASP A 23 -11.26 25.39 3.08
CA ASP A 23 -11.10 24.59 1.86
C ASP A 23 -9.88 23.64 1.93
N PRO A 24 -10.10 22.34 2.22
CA PRO A 24 -9.04 21.32 2.18
C PRO A 24 -8.35 21.15 0.83
N CYS A 25 -8.95 21.61 -0.28
CA CYS A 25 -8.34 21.54 -1.60
C CYS A 25 -7.17 22.52 -1.77
N THR A 26 -7.01 23.48 -0.84
CA THR A 26 -5.85 24.37 -0.78
C THR A 26 -4.71 23.81 0.07
N TRP A 27 -4.93 22.68 0.74
CA TRP A 27 -3.94 22.10 1.63
C TRP A 27 -2.84 21.39 0.85
N SER A 28 -1.62 21.45 1.39
CA SER A 28 -0.49 20.72 0.85
C SER A 28 -0.81 19.23 0.89
N MET A 29 -0.33 18.45 -0.08
CA MET A 29 -0.48 16.98 -0.05
C MET A 29 -1.93 16.47 -0.11
N VAL A 30 -2.90 17.34 -0.44
CA VAL A 30 -4.30 17.00 -0.69
C VAL A 30 -4.60 17.19 -2.17
N THR A 31 -5.25 16.20 -2.77
CA THR A 31 -5.75 16.27 -4.16
C THR A 31 -7.27 16.32 -4.15
N CYS A 32 -7.83 17.25 -4.92
CA CYS A 32 -9.26 17.35 -5.13
C CYS A 32 -9.67 17.09 -6.58
N SER A 33 -10.90 16.62 -6.74
CA SER A 33 -11.58 16.54 -8.04
C SER A 33 -12.03 17.92 -8.51
N ALA A 34 -12.46 18.01 -9.77
CA ALA A 34 -12.95 19.25 -10.39
C ALA A 34 -14.18 19.87 -9.66
N ASP A 35 -14.96 19.05 -8.96
CA ASP A 35 -16.10 19.48 -8.13
C ASP A 35 -15.72 19.80 -6.68
N GLY A 36 -14.42 19.86 -6.37
CA GLY A 36 -13.91 20.27 -5.05
C GLY A 36 -14.01 19.18 -3.97
N GLN A 37 -14.16 17.91 -4.34
CA GLN A 37 -14.13 16.82 -3.35
C GLN A 37 -12.69 16.36 -3.13
N VAL A 38 -12.32 16.13 -1.88
CA VAL A 38 -11.03 15.51 -1.56
C VAL A 38 -11.02 14.05 -2.02
N ILE A 39 -10.13 13.74 -2.96
CA ILE A 39 -9.98 12.42 -3.59
C ILE A 39 -8.60 11.80 -3.34
N GLY A 40 -7.61 12.58 -2.91
CA GLY A 40 -6.26 12.08 -2.68
C GLY A 40 -5.64 12.67 -1.42
N LEU A 41 -4.91 11.84 -0.68
CA LEU A 41 -3.94 12.25 0.34
C LEU A 41 -2.58 11.67 -0.03
N GLY A 42 -1.54 12.50 -0.11
CA GLY A 42 -0.23 12.05 -0.57
C GLY A 42 0.94 12.81 0.04
N ALA A 43 1.63 12.20 1.01
CA ALA A 43 2.83 12.76 1.64
C ALA A 43 3.99 11.76 1.66
N PRO A 44 4.43 11.25 0.48
CA PRO A 44 5.51 10.26 0.42
C PRO A 44 6.87 10.89 0.77
N SER A 45 7.73 10.14 1.46
CA SER A 45 9.11 10.56 1.75
C SER A 45 9.23 11.88 2.55
N GLN A 46 8.29 12.13 3.45
CA GLN A 46 8.24 13.39 4.22
C GLN A 46 8.75 13.25 5.67
N GLY A 47 9.27 12.08 6.06
CA GLY A 47 9.73 11.82 7.42
C GLY A 47 8.62 11.84 8.47
N LEU A 48 7.36 11.68 8.06
CA LEU A 48 6.22 11.64 8.96
C LEU A 48 6.34 10.46 9.92
N SER A 49 5.96 10.65 11.18
CA SER A 49 5.87 9.56 12.17
C SER A 49 4.55 9.66 12.95
N GLY A 50 4.40 8.88 14.02
CA GLY A 50 3.13 8.77 14.74
C GLY A 50 2.29 7.61 14.19
N VAL A 51 0.96 7.79 14.14
CA VAL A 51 0.01 6.75 13.73
C VAL A 51 -1.07 7.30 12.80
N VAL A 52 -1.65 6.45 11.95
CA VAL A 52 -2.82 6.84 11.14
C VAL A 52 -4.06 6.82 12.03
N ALA A 53 -4.79 7.93 12.09
CA ALA A 53 -6.00 8.03 12.89
C ALA A 53 -7.18 7.25 12.25
N PRO A 54 -8.06 6.62 13.06
CA PRO A 54 -9.29 5.98 12.58
C PRO A 54 -10.21 6.92 11.79
N SER A 55 -10.14 8.23 12.03
CA SER A 55 -10.91 9.24 11.31
C SER A 55 -10.60 9.31 9.82
N ILE A 56 -9.53 8.66 9.34
CA ILE A 56 -9.28 8.48 7.90
C ILE A 56 -10.48 7.83 7.19
N GLY A 57 -11.23 6.96 7.88
CA GLY A 57 -12.43 6.32 7.33
C GLY A 57 -13.61 7.27 7.08
N ASN A 58 -13.54 8.54 7.52
CA ASN A 58 -14.57 9.53 7.24
C ASN A 58 -14.43 10.15 5.85
N LEU A 59 -13.34 9.88 5.13
CA LEU A 59 -13.03 10.48 3.84
C LEU A 59 -13.58 9.66 2.69
N THR A 60 -14.90 9.47 2.67
CA THR A 60 -15.58 8.47 1.81
C THR A 60 -15.41 8.71 0.30
N ASN A 61 -14.90 9.87 -0.12
CA ASN A 61 -14.60 10.19 -1.51
C ASN A 61 -13.16 9.89 -1.94
N ILE A 62 -12.28 9.51 -1.01
CA ILE A 62 -10.87 9.21 -1.27
C ILE A 62 -10.75 8.04 -2.25
N GLN A 63 -9.91 8.26 -3.25
CA GLN A 63 -9.51 7.31 -4.28
C GLN A 63 -8.04 6.91 -4.12
N THR A 64 -7.20 7.80 -3.57
CA THR A 64 -5.77 7.56 -3.44
C THR A 64 -5.24 7.96 -2.06
N VAL A 65 -4.47 7.07 -1.43
CA VAL A 65 -3.71 7.34 -0.20
C VAL A 65 -2.27 6.90 -0.41
N LEU A 66 -1.34 7.85 -0.37
CA LEU A 66 0.10 7.65 -0.58
C LEU A 66 0.88 8.16 0.63
N LEU A 67 1.36 7.25 1.47
CA LEU A 67 2.12 7.56 2.68
C LEU A 67 3.45 6.79 2.73
N GLN A 68 3.92 6.30 1.59
CA GLN A 68 5.14 5.49 1.52
C GLN A 68 6.40 6.24 1.94
N ASP A 69 7.42 5.48 2.34
CA ASP A 69 8.75 5.98 2.72
C ASP A 69 8.68 7.00 3.86
N ASN A 70 7.94 6.67 4.92
CA ASN A 70 7.86 7.47 6.14
C ASN A 70 8.20 6.60 7.36
N ASN A 71 8.07 7.17 8.56
CA ASN A 71 8.30 6.51 9.83
C ASN A 71 6.99 6.25 10.59
N ILE A 72 5.85 6.15 9.90
CA ILE A 72 4.53 5.96 10.50
C ILE A 72 4.45 4.56 11.11
N SER A 73 3.87 4.46 12.31
CA SER A 73 3.86 3.26 13.13
C SER A 73 2.44 2.87 13.57
N GLY A 74 2.35 1.81 14.36
CA GLY A 74 1.09 1.30 14.91
C GLY A 74 0.33 0.44 13.90
N ASN A 75 -0.90 0.09 14.25
CA ASN A 75 -1.75 -0.75 13.42
C ASN A 75 -2.33 0.07 12.26
N ILE A 76 -2.52 -0.59 11.11
CA ILE A 76 -3.34 -0.05 10.03
C ILE A 76 -4.80 0.04 10.52
N PRO A 77 -5.45 1.21 10.52
CA PRO A 77 -6.83 1.35 10.99
C PRO A 77 -7.80 0.54 10.13
N SER A 78 -8.69 -0.21 10.79
CA SER A 78 -9.72 -1.00 10.11
C SER A 78 -10.72 -0.12 9.33
N GLU A 79 -10.84 1.15 9.73
CA GLU A 79 -11.69 2.18 9.17
C GLU A 79 -11.31 2.56 7.74
N ILE A 80 -10.07 2.28 7.30
CA ILE A 80 -9.70 2.39 5.88
C ILE A 80 -10.64 1.54 5.03
N GLY A 81 -11.13 0.39 5.53
CA GLY A 81 -12.12 -0.45 4.85
C GLY A 81 -13.47 0.22 4.58
N LYS A 82 -13.73 1.43 5.08
CA LYS A 82 -14.93 2.24 4.74
C LYS A 82 -14.76 3.05 3.45
N LEU A 83 -13.54 3.18 2.94
CA LEU A 83 -13.21 4.00 1.77
C LEU A 83 -13.57 3.27 0.47
N SER A 84 -14.87 3.12 0.20
CA SER A 84 -15.37 2.30 -0.91
C SER A 84 -14.91 2.75 -2.30
N LYS A 85 -14.47 4.01 -2.46
CA LYS A 85 -13.90 4.55 -3.71
C LYS A 85 -12.37 4.42 -3.82
N LEU A 86 -11.70 3.87 -2.81
CA LEU A 86 -10.24 3.75 -2.79
C LEU A 86 -9.76 2.80 -3.89
N GLN A 87 -8.84 3.30 -4.72
CA GLN A 87 -8.21 2.59 -5.84
C GLN A 87 -6.74 2.31 -5.57
N ASN A 88 -6.03 3.25 -4.93
CA ASN A 88 -4.60 3.13 -4.68
C ASN A 88 -4.30 3.37 -3.20
N LEU A 89 -3.75 2.35 -2.54
CA LEU A 89 -3.28 2.43 -1.17
C LEU A 89 -1.81 2.03 -1.12
N ASP A 90 -0.95 3.01 -0.84
CA ASP A 90 0.48 2.81 -0.67
C ASP A 90 0.93 3.23 0.72
N LEU A 91 1.24 2.23 1.55
CA LEU A 91 1.77 2.38 2.91
C LEU A 91 3.15 1.75 3.02
N SER A 92 3.83 1.53 1.89
CA SER A 92 5.12 0.82 1.87
C SER A 92 6.22 1.59 2.62
N ASN A 93 7.23 0.86 3.08
CA ASN A 93 8.42 1.39 3.76
C ASN A 93 8.05 2.32 4.93
N ASN A 94 7.34 1.74 5.90
CA ASN A 94 6.95 2.38 7.15
C ASN A 94 7.18 1.40 8.31
N ASN A 95 6.72 1.75 9.51
CA ASN A 95 6.81 0.92 10.71
C ASN A 95 5.44 0.34 11.12
N PHE A 96 4.52 0.14 10.17
CA PHE A 96 3.19 -0.42 10.49
C PHE A 96 3.32 -1.84 11.05
N CYS A 97 2.55 -2.14 12.09
CA CYS A 97 2.56 -3.44 12.76
C CYS A 97 1.14 -4.01 12.93
N GLY A 98 1.02 -5.15 13.61
CA GLY A 98 -0.26 -5.85 13.75
C GLY A 98 -0.67 -6.56 12.46
N GLN A 99 -1.97 -6.77 12.26
CA GLN A 99 -2.50 -7.55 11.14
C GLN A 99 -3.01 -6.66 10.00
N ILE A 100 -3.03 -7.20 8.78
CA ILE A 100 -3.77 -6.60 7.66
C ILE A 100 -5.27 -6.63 8.01
N PRO A 101 -5.99 -5.49 8.02
CA PRO A 101 -7.40 -5.48 8.40
C PRO A 101 -8.28 -6.31 7.46
N THR A 102 -9.09 -7.20 8.01
CA THR A 102 -10.05 -8.00 7.23
C THR A 102 -11.10 -7.14 6.52
N THR A 103 -11.34 -5.93 7.03
CA THR A 103 -12.21 -4.90 6.44
C THR A 103 -11.71 -4.40 5.09
N PHE A 104 -10.45 -4.63 4.73
CA PHE A 104 -9.95 -4.28 3.40
C PHE A 104 -10.72 -5.02 2.30
N SER A 105 -11.34 -6.17 2.60
CA SER A 105 -12.23 -6.89 1.68
C SER A 105 -13.46 -6.10 1.19
N HIS A 106 -13.77 -4.96 1.80
CA HIS A 106 -14.83 -4.04 1.38
C HIS A 106 -14.40 -3.03 0.30
N LEU A 107 -13.09 -2.90 0.03
CA LEU A 107 -12.52 -1.93 -0.90
C LEU A 107 -12.66 -2.40 -2.35
N LYS A 108 -13.90 -2.49 -2.86
CA LYS A 108 -14.19 -3.16 -4.14
C LYS A 108 -13.48 -2.57 -5.35
N ASN A 109 -13.19 -1.27 -5.32
CA ASN A 109 -12.49 -0.56 -6.39
C ASN A 109 -10.96 -0.55 -6.20
N LEU A 110 -10.42 -1.28 -5.21
CA LEU A 110 -8.98 -1.24 -4.93
C LEU A 110 -8.19 -1.96 -6.03
N GLU A 111 -7.33 -1.21 -6.71
CA GLU A 111 -6.51 -1.67 -7.83
C GLU A 111 -5.07 -1.97 -7.39
N PHE A 112 -4.53 -1.15 -6.50
CA PHE A 112 -3.14 -1.22 -6.04
C PHE A 112 -3.08 -1.20 -4.51
N LEU A 113 -2.52 -2.27 -3.93
CA LEU A 113 -2.27 -2.38 -2.50
C LEU A 113 -0.79 -2.65 -2.25
N ARG A 114 -0.05 -1.66 -1.73
CA ARG A 114 1.37 -1.82 -1.37
C ARG A 114 1.56 -1.64 0.13
N LEU A 115 1.99 -2.71 0.77
CA LEU A 115 2.31 -2.77 2.21
C LEU A 115 3.76 -3.23 2.44
N THR A 116 4.58 -3.26 1.38
CA THR A 116 5.98 -3.68 1.39
C THR A 116 6.79 -3.02 2.48
N GLY A 117 7.74 -3.73 3.10
CA GLY A 117 8.72 -3.10 3.99
C GLY A 117 8.08 -2.52 5.25
N ASN A 118 7.28 -3.32 5.94
CA ASN A 118 6.65 -2.98 7.21
C ASN A 118 6.88 -4.11 8.23
N ASN A 119 6.29 -3.98 9.42
CA ASN A 119 6.35 -4.95 10.51
C ASN A 119 5.01 -5.70 10.67
N LEU A 120 4.24 -5.87 9.59
CA LEU A 120 2.93 -6.55 9.64
C LEU A 120 3.11 -8.04 9.95
N SER A 121 2.15 -8.61 10.64
CA SER A 121 2.18 -9.97 11.18
C SER A 121 0.81 -10.65 11.09
N GLY A 122 0.75 -11.94 11.45
CA GLY A 122 -0.46 -12.73 11.32
C GLY A 122 -0.68 -13.24 9.89
N GLU A 123 -1.90 -13.69 9.59
CA GLU A 123 -2.22 -14.27 8.29
C GLU A 123 -2.61 -13.21 7.25
N ILE A 124 -2.36 -13.51 5.97
CA ILE A 124 -2.95 -12.75 4.87
C ILE A 124 -4.46 -13.06 4.85
N PRO A 125 -5.36 -12.09 5.03
CA PRO A 125 -6.78 -12.37 5.10
C PRO A 125 -7.30 -12.98 3.79
N ALA A 126 -7.88 -14.19 3.87
CA ALA A 126 -8.49 -14.84 2.71
C ALA A 126 -9.64 -14.00 2.10
N SER A 127 -10.23 -13.09 2.89
CA SER A 127 -11.25 -12.15 2.42
C SER A 127 -10.75 -11.16 1.37
N LEU A 128 -9.43 -10.95 1.24
CA LEU A 128 -8.85 -10.18 0.14
C LEU A 128 -9.12 -10.81 -1.23
N ALA A 129 -9.53 -12.08 -1.28
CA ALA A 129 -10.02 -12.71 -2.50
C ALA A 129 -11.26 -12.00 -3.10
N ASN A 130 -11.97 -11.19 -2.29
CA ASN A 130 -13.15 -10.46 -2.73
C ASN A 130 -12.84 -9.12 -3.42
N LEU A 131 -11.56 -8.79 -3.67
CA LEU A 131 -11.11 -7.56 -4.32
C LEU A 131 -10.97 -7.78 -5.83
N THR A 132 -12.10 -7.77 -6.54
CA THR A 132 -12.16 -8.18 -7.95
C THR A 132 -11.38 -7.29 -8.91
N ASP A 133 -11.17 -6.03 -8.54
CA ASP A 133 -10.48 -5.03 -9.37
C ASP A 133 -8.98 -4.93 -9.02
N LEU A 134 -8.50 -5.77 -8.11
CA LEU A 134 -7.12 -5.74 -7.65
C LEU A 134 -6.18 -6.19 -8.77
N HIS A 135 -5.30 -5.29 -9.20
CA HIS A 135 -4.29 -5.55 -10.21
C HIS A 135 -2.97 -5.97 -9.58
N LEU A 136 -2.56 -5.26 -8.52
CA LEU A 136 -1.28 -5.47 -7.85
C LEU A 136 -1.45 -5.48 -6.34
N ILE A 137 -0.83 -6.47 -5.71
CA ILE A 137 -0.62 -6.48 -4.26
C ILE A 137 0.83 -6.84 -3.95
N ASP A 138 1.46 -5.99 -3.15
CA ASP A 138 2.81 -6.22 -2.65
C ASP A 138 2.81 -6.21 -1.11
N LEU A 139 3.10 -7.37 -0.55
CA LEU A 139 3.18 -7.66 0.89
C LEU A 139 4.60 -8.07 1.29
N SER A 140 5.58 -7.89 0.40
CA SER A 140 6.95 -8.35 0.65
C SER A 140 7.60 -7.63 1.85
N PHE A 141 8.65 -8.23 2.40
CA PHE A 141 9.44 -7.71 3.51
C PHE A 141 8.56 -7.29 4.71
N ASN A 142 7.82 -8.27 5.22
CA ASN A 142 6.99 -8.16 6.43
C ASN A 142 7.22 -9.41 7.31
N ASN A 143 6.46 -9.54 8.39
CA ASN A 143 6.47 -10.69 9.28
C ASN A 143 5.18 -11.53 9.16
N LEU A 144 4.59 -11.59 7.95
CA LEU A 144 3.37 -12.34 7.69
C LEU A 144 3.62 -13.85 7.80
N SER A 145 2.57 -14.55 8.17
CA SER A 145 2.61 -15.97 8.53
C SER A 145 1.41 -16.72 7.98
N GLY A 146 1.45 -18.05 8.04
CA GLY A 146 0.32 -18.87 7.66
C GLY A 146 0.28 -19.20 6.16
N LYS A 147 -0.86 -19.75 5.75
CA LYS A 147 -1.07 -20.23 4.38
C LYS A 147 -1.32 -19.05 3.44
N ILE A 148 -0.65 -19.05 2.29
CA ILE A 148 -0.93 -18.08 1.22
C ILE A 148 -2.33 -18.35 0.62
N PRO A 149 -3.27 -17.38 0.69
CA PRO A 149 -4.58 -17.51 0.06
C PRO A 149 -4.49 -17.32 -1.46
N ILE A 150 -5.52 -17.76 -2.18
CA ILE A 150 -5.67 -17.46 -3.61
C ILE A 150 -6.27 -16.06 -3.71
N LEU A 151 -5.56 -15.13 -4.35
CA LEU A 151 -5.99 -13.75 -4.54
C LEU A 151 -6.21 -13.45 -6.04
N PRO A 152 -7.09 -12.50 -6.38
CA PRO A 152 -7.42 -12.16 -7.77
C PRO A 152 -6.35 -11.30 -8.49
N ALA A 153 -5.30 -10.87 -7.78
CA ALA A 153 -4.28 -9.96 -8.32
C ALA A 153 -3.45 -10.58 -9.46
N GLN A 154 -3.15 -9.78 -10.48
CA GLN A 154 -2.27 -10.19 -11.59
C GLN A 154 -0.81 -10.17 -11.16
N VAL A 155 -0.43 -9.21 -10.31
CA VAL A 155 0.90 -9.09 -9.72
C VAL A 155 0.80 -9.30 -8.21
N PHE A 156 1.53 -10.29 -7.70
CA PHE A 156 1.51 -10.70 -6.30
C PHE A 156 2.94 -10.88 -5.77
N ASN A 157 3.36 -10.07 -4.81
CA ASN A 157 4.68 -10.17 -4.18
C ASN A 157 4.56 -10.41 -2.66
N ILE A 158 5.30 -11.41 -2.18
CA ILE A 158 5.32 -11.85 -0.77
C ILE A 158 6.73 -12.20 -0.29
N GLU A 159 7.76 -11.87 -1.07
CA GLU A 159 9.15 -12.16 -0.72
C GLU A 159 9.50 -11.60 0.66
N GLY A 160 10.45 -12.22 1.37
CA GLY A 160 10.91 -11.69 2.66
C GLY A 160 9.92 -11.85 3.82
N ASN A 161 8.86 -12.67 3.67
CA ASN A 161 8.00 -13.10 4.78
C ASN A 161 8.37 -14.54 5.20
N PRO A 162 9.15 -14.73 6.28
CA PRO A 162 9.75 -16.03 6.60
C PRO A 162 8.77 -17.10 7.04
N TYR A 163 7.55 -16.74 7.42
CA TYR A 163 6.55 -17.65 8.00
C TYR A 163 5.40 -18.00 7.05
N LEU A 164 5.46 -17.55 5.79
CA LEU A 164 4.48 -17.91 4.76
C LEU A 164 4.77 -19.28 4.14
N TYR A 165 3.71 -20.02 3.82
CA TYR A 165 3.82 -21.33 3.18
C TYR A 165 2.74 -21.60 2.13
N THR A 166 3.10 -22.38 1.11
CA THR A 166 2.15 -23.06 0.23
C THR A 166 2.04 -24.51 0.70
N LYS A 167 0.81 -24.95 1.03
CA LYS A 167 0.42 -26.33 1.39
C LYS A 167 1.58 -27.27 1.80
N GLY A 168 2.02 -27.20 3.06
CA GLY A 168 2.95 -28.17 3.67
C GLY A 168 4.45 -27.87 3.53
N THR A 169 4.86 -26.78 2.87
CA THR A 169 6.27 -26.36 2.80
C THR A 169 6.41 -24.86 3.05
N TYR A 170 7.20 -24.50 4.07
CA TYR A 170 7.65 -23.12 4.30
C TYR A 170 8.43 -22.61 3.07
N MET A 171 8.22 -21.35 2.71
CA MET A 171 9.19 -20.66 1.86
C MET A 171 10.42 -20.38 2.73
N VAL A 172 11.33 -21.36 2.82
CA VAL A 172 12.62 -21.12 3.47
C VAL A 172 13.36 -20.14 2.57
N ASP A 173 13.62 -18.97 3.12
CA ASP A 173 14.52 -17.98 2.59
C ASP A 173 15.77 -18.66 2.01
N LYS A 174 15.84 -18.66 0.68
CA LYS A 174 17.10 -18.71 -0.01
C LYS A 174 17.13 -17.46 -0.83
N GLY A 175 17.88 -16.47 -0.33
CA GLY A 175 18.57 -15.50 -1.17
C GLY A 175 19.34 -16.24 -2.27
N SER A 176 18.65 -16.57 -3.34
CA SER A 176 19.09 -16.99 -4.67
C SER A 176 17.82 -17.29 -5.45
N LEU A 177 17.47 -16.40 -6.38
CA LEU A 177 16.67 -16.75 -7.55
C LEU A 177 17.08 -18.16 -8.02
N PRO A 178 16.15 -19.07 -8.32
CA PRO A 178 16.54 -20.30 -9.00
C PRO A 178 17.24 -19.88 -10.29
N ASN A 179 18.53 -20.23 -10.42
CA ASN A 179 19.29 -20.06 -11.66
C ASN A 179 18.37 -20.42 -12.83
N SER A 180 18.21 -19.45 -13.74
CA SER A 180 17.37 -19.47 -14.94
C SER A 180 17.79 -20.53 -15.98
N SER A 181 18.42 -21.62 -15.57
CA SER A 181 19.03 -22.61 -16.46
C SER A 181 18.43 -24.01 -16.38
N LYS A 182 17.40 -24.28 -15.55
CA LYS A 182 16.81 -25.64 -15.47
C LYS A 182 15.28 -25.73 -15.30
N ALA A 183 14.52 -24.75 -15.81
CA ALA A 183 13.09 -24.97 -16.03
C ALA A 183 12.89 -25.82 -17.30
N LYS A 184 12.69 -27.13 -17.14
CA LYS A 184 12.14 -27.98 -18.21
C LYS A 184 10.68 -27.56 -18.44
N LEU A 185 10.43 -26.97 -19.61
CA LEU A 185 9.09 -26.71 -20.13
C LEU A 185 8.30 -28.01 -20.24
N ASN A 186 7.21 -28.12 -19.48
CA ASN A 186 6.11 -29.03 -19.82
C ASN A 186 5.04 -28.23 -20.55
N LYS A 187 4.66 -28.69 -21.75
CA LYS A 187 3.72 -28.02 -22.66
C LYS A 187 2.30 -28.10 -22.08
N SER A 188 1.87 -27.08 -21.34
CA SER A 188 0.50 -26.53 -21.31
C SER A 188 0.35 -25.61 -20.10
N GLY A 189 0.15 -24.33 -20.35
CA GLY A 189 -0.09 -23.32 -19.31
C GLY A 189 0.84 -22.13 -19.50
N ILE A 190 0.36 -21.11 -20.20
CA ILE A 190 1.06 -19.87 -20.48
C ILE A 190 1.16 -19.09 -19.16
N PHE A 191 2.35 -18.98 -18.59
CA PHE A 191 2.68 -17.99 -17.55
C PHE A 191 3.61 -16.95 -18.18
N TYR A 192 3.16 -15.71 -18.29
CA TYR A 192 4.00 -14.57 -18.64
C TYR A 192 4.74 -14.12 -17.38
N VAL A 193 6.04 -14.44 -17.29
CA VAL A 193 6.96 -13.77 -16.37
C VAL A 193 7.64 -12.67 -17.16
N ILE A 194 7.16 -11.43 -17.02
CA ILE A 194 7.88 -10.26 -17.54
C ILE A 194 8.96 -9.91 -16.53
N LEU A 195 10.21 -10.17 -16.93
CA LEU A 195 11.42 -9.78 -16.23
C LEU A 195 11.60 -8.26 -16.38
N ILE A 196 11.28 -7.46 -15.35
CA ILE A 196 11.69 -6.05 -15.33
C ILE A 196 13.04 -5.99 -14.61
N LEU A 197 14.05 -5.57 -15.37
CA LEU A 197 15.42 -5.39 -14.93
C LEU A 197 15.49 -4.30 -13.84
N MET A 198 16.36 -4.56 -12.86
CA MET A 198 16.86 -3.58 -11.91
C MET A 198 17.38 -2.34 -12.66
N VAL A 199 16.85 -1.17 -12.32
CA VAL A 199 17.56 0.10 -12.51
C VAL A 199 17.76 0.70 -11.12
N PRO A 200 18.98 1.09 -10.74
CA PRO A 200 19.26 1.55 -9.39
C PRO A 200 18.59 2.89 -9.11
N TYR A 201 17.98 2.98 -7.92
CA TYR A 201 17.80 4.20 -7.15
C TYR A 201 19.03 5.12 -7.27
N TYR A 202 18.87 6.36 -7.77
CA TYR A 202 19.42 7.61 -7.21
C TYR A 202 19.12 8.86 -8.07
N TYR A 203 18.74 9.95 -7.37
CA TYR A 203 18.57 11.38 -7.76
C TYR A 203 17.39 11.72 -8.69
N SER A 204 16.35 12.46 -8.31
CA SER A 204 16.18 13.82 -7.72
C SER A 204 15.63 14.79 -8.78
N HIS A 205 14.62 15.58 -8.40
CA HIS A 205 14.05 16.73 -9.13
C HIS A 205 13.43 16.45 -10.51
N PHE A 206 12.09 16.49 -10.58
CA PHE A 206 11.30 17.45 -11.36
C PHE A 206 9.84 16.95 -11.38
N TRP A 207 8.98 17.55 -10.58
CA TRP A 207 7.53 17.49 -10.80
C TRP A 207 7.20 18.61 -11.79
N ASP A 208 7.21 18.31 -13.09
CA ASP A 208 6.68 19.21 -14.11
C ASP A 208 5.18 18.92 -14.30
N SER A 209 4.37 19.95 -14.07
CA SER A 209 2.90 19.93 -14.07
C SER A 209 2.34 20.04 -15.49
N SER A 210 2.74 19.12 -16.38
CA SER A 210 2.43 19.25 -17.81
C SER A 210 2.04 17.92 -18.48
N PHE A 211 1.21 17.10 -17.84
CA PHE A 211 0.52 15.98 -18.51
C PHE A 211 -0.86 15.72 -17.90
N PHE A 212 -1.72 16.73 -17.96
CA PHE A 212 -3.17 16.56 -17.94
C PHE A 212 -3.79 17.58 -18.91
N ILE A 213 -3.81 17.22 -20.20
CA ILE A 213 -4.77 17.68 -21.21
C ILE A 213 -5.22 16.44 -21.98
#